data_AF-A0A497PN37-F1
#
_entry.id   AF-A0A497PN37-F1
#
_cell.length_a   1.000
_cell.length_b   1.000
_cell.length_c   1.000
_cell.angle_alpha   90.00
_cell.angle_beta   90.00
_cell.angle_gamma   90.00
#
_symmetry.space_group_name_H-M   'P 1'
#
loop_
_entity.id
_entity.type
_entity.pdbx_description
1 polymer ?
#
loop_
_entity_poly.entity_id
_entity_poly.type
_entity_poly.pdbx_seq_one_letter_code
_entity_poly.pdbx_strand_id
1 'polypeptide(L)'
;MADFDPATIEIGYYTDNWGPYSFRFPAATSLEANDGIIPYGTTITAVNVKGYKGNVSRKSDLSSETEITDIIDADYPPTITGVNSDTVTVRFFYPTVQDFKGQKATIVFELTLSNAAKKSFYFKYVRIQ
;
A
#
# COMPACT_ATOMS: atom_id res chain seq x y z
N MET A 1 -15.96 21.94 -10.82
CA MET A 1 -15.08 21.23 -9.86
C MET A 1 -14.35 20.19 -10.67
N ALA A 2 -13.02 20.27 -10.77
CA ALA A 2 -12.25 19.26 -11.47
C ALA A 2 -12.31 17.98 -10.62
N ASP A 3 -12.96 16.95 -11.17
CA ASP A 3 -12.98 15.61 -10.62
C ASP A 3 -11.54 15.11 -10.68
N PHE A 4 -10.86 15.10 -9.54
CA PHE A 4 -9.55 14.47 -9.44
C PHE A 4 -9.87 12.98 -9.52
N ASP A 5 -9.61 12.34 -10.65
CA ASP A 5 -9.65 10.88 -10.75
C ASP A 5 -8.33 10.38 -10.16
N PRO A 6 -8.29 9.95 -8.88
CA PRO A 6 -7.10 9.34 -8.33
C PRO A 6 -6.78 8.11 -9.18
N ALA A 7 -5.58 8.10 -9.77
CA ALA A 7 -5.09 6.99 -10.58
C ALA A 7 -5.44 5.65 -9.93
N THR A 8 -6.44 4.97 -10.51
CA THR A 8 -6.89 3.67 -10.03
C THR A 8 -5.98 2.62 -10.62
N ILE A 9 -5.40 1.78 -9.75
CA ILE A 9 -4.64 0.61 -10.18
C ILE A 9 -5.66 -0.47 -10.53
N GLU A 10 -5.72 -0.82 -11.81
CA GLU A 10 -6.55 -1.93 -12.29
C GLU A 10 -5.70 -3.19 -12.43
N ILE A 11 -6.12 -4.26 -11.74
CA ILE A 11 -5.52 -5.59 -11.80
C ILE A 11 -6.45 -6.44 -12.66
N GLY A 12 -6.16 -6.55 -13.95
CA GLY A 12 -6.97 -7.30 -14.90
C GLY A 12 -6.53 -8.75 -15.12
N TYR A 13 -7.46 -9.59 -15.56
CA TYR A 13 -7.20 -10.93 -16.08
C TYR A 13 -6.35 -10.84 -17.37
N TYR A 14 -5.30 -11.66 -17.51
CA TYR A 14 -4.37 -11.86 -18.65
C TYR A 14 -2.94 -11.31 -18.55
N THR A 15 -2.56 -10.57 -17.50
CA THR A 15 -1.15 -10.33 -17.18
C THR A 15 -0.95 -10.54 -15.69
N ASP A 16 -0.41 -11.68 -15.30
CA ASP A 16 -0.39 -12.16 -13.91
C ASP A 16 0.37 -11.25 -12.94
N ASN A 17 1.07 -10.21 -13.43
CA ASN A 17 1.88 -9.31 -12.64
C ASN A 17 1.67 -7.84 -13.04
N TRP A 18 1.21 -7.01 -12.10
CA TRP A 18 0.99 -5.58 -12.30
C TRP A 18 1.95 -4.75 -11.44
N GLY A 19 2.76 -3.93 -12.10
CA GLY A 19 3.81 -3.13 -11.47
C GLY A 19 5.23 -3.52 -11.95
N PRO A 20 6.28 -3.14 -11.21
CA PRO A 20 6.26 -2.62 -9.85
C PRO A 20 5.74 -1.19 -9.74
N TYR A 21 4.90 -0.93 -8.73
CA TYR A 21 4.43 0.39 -8.35
C TYR A 21 5.28 0.92 -7.19
N SER A 22 5.66 2.19 -7.27
CA SER A 22 6.43 2.87 -6.22
C SER A 22 5.52 3.83 -5.44
N PHE A 23 5.42 3.61 -4.13
CA PHE A 23 4.67 4.44 -3.20
C PHE A 23 5.65 5.24 -2.36
N ARG A 24 5.67 6.56 -2.57
CA ARG A 24 6.53 7.46 -1.81
C ARG A 24 5.82 7.97 -0.56
N PHE A 25 6.48 7.82 0.58
CA PHE A 25 6.04 8.28 1.90
C PHE A 25 6.94 9.45 2.31
N PRO A 26 6.53 10.71 2.05
CA PRO A 26 7.40 11.86 2.30
C PRO A 26 7.77 11.96 3.78
N ALA A 27 9.05 12.20 4.05
CA ALA A 27 9.52 12.56 5.39
C ALA A 27 9.26 14.03 5.68
N ALA A 28 9.01 14.34 6.94
CA ALA A 28 8.87 15.72 7.40
C ALA A 28 10.17 16.48 7.15
N THR A 29 10.07 17.75 6.75
CA THR A 29 11.25 18.55 6.36
C THR A 29 12.07 19.06 7.54
N SER A 30 11.46 19.14 8.73
CA SER A 30 12.11 19.51 9.99
C SER A 30 11.37 18.90 11.18
N LEU A 31 11.95 18.98 12.38
CA LEU A 31 11.37 18.43 13.61
C LEU A 31 9.98 19.02 13.94
N GLU A 32 9.77 20.30 13.62
CA GLU A 32 8.52 21.02 13.89
C GLU A 32 7.54 21.02 12.71
N ALA A 33 7.95 20.47 11.55
CA ALA A 33 7.12 20.44 10.36
C ALA A 33 6.11 19.28 10.40
N ASN A 34 4.89 19.56 9.94
CA ASN A 34 3.82 18.57 9.78
C ASN A 34 3.50 18.36 8.28
N ASP A 35 4.54 18.23 7.46
CA ASP A 35 4.47 18.14 6.00
C ASP A 35 4.88 16.76 5.46
N GLY A 36 5.16 15.79 6.34
CA GLY A 36 5.50 14.42 5.98
C GLY A 36 4.85 13.38 6.87
N ILE A 37 4.65 12.18 6.33
CA ILE A 37 4.10 11.03 7.05
C ILE A 37 5.17 10.30 7.87
N ILE A 38 6.42 10.33 7.39
CA ILE A 38 7.58 9.84 8.13
C ILE A 38 8.11 11.00 9.00
N PRO A 39 8.21 10.84 10.33
CA PRO A 39 8.81 11.85 11.20
C PRO A 39 10.22 12.24 10.77
N TYR A 40 10.60 13.50 11.05
CA TYR A 40 11.92 14.02 10.73
C TYR A 40 13.05 13.16 11.31
N GLY A 41 14.09 12.91 10.50
CA GLY A 41 15.25 12.11 10.88
C GLY A 41 14.98 10.60 11.02
N THR A 42 13.78 10.13 10.67
CA THR A 42 13.45 8.70 10.67
C THR A 42 13.31 8.15 9.25
N THR A 43 13.46 6.84 9.12
CA THR A 43 13.38 6.12 7.83
C THR A 43 12.54 4.87 7.98
N ILE A 44 12.04 4.30 6.88
CA ILE A 44 11.36 3.01 6.89
C ILE A 44 12.42 1.90 7.04
N THR A 45 12.26 1.03 8.02
CA THR A 45 13.15 -0.12 8.28
C THR A 45 12.52 -1.46 7.95
N ALA A 46 11.20 -1.55 8.01
CA ALA A 46 10.46 -2.71 7.54
C ALA A 46 9.09 -2.27 7.00
N VAL A 47 8.58 -3.03 6.05
CA VAL A 47 7.23 -2.85 5.51
C VAL A 47 6.55 -4.20 5.40
N ASN A 48 5.30 -4.25 5.82
CA ASN A 48 4.38 -5.34 5.52
C ASN A 48 3.24 -4.78 4.69
N VAL A 49 2.92 -5.42 3.57
CA VAL A 49 1.85 -4.97 2.67
C VAL A 49 0.79 -6.05 2.62
N LYS A 50 -0.46 -5.65 2.83
CA LYS A 50 -1.63 -6.52 2.79
C LYS A 50 -2.70 -5.90 1.92
N GLY A 51 -3.60 -6.71 1.36
CA GLY A 51 -4.80 -6.21 0.71
C GLY A 51 -6.06 -6.74 1.37
N TYR A 52 -7.10 -5.91 1.38
CA TYR A 52 -8.40 -6.23 1.95
C TYR A 52 -9.49 -5.90 0.97
N LYS A 53 -10.57 -6.69 0.96
CA LYS A 53 -11.75 -6.44 0.14
C LYS A 53 -12.42 -5.14 0.60
N GLY A 54 -12.86 -4.32 -0.35
CA GLY A 54 -13.63 -3.11 -0.10
C GLY A 54 -12.77 -1.89 0.27
N ASN A 55 -13.37 -0.99 1.06
CA ASN A 55 -12.81 0.31 1.42
C ASN A 55 -12.48 0.34 2.91
N VAL A 56 -11.27 -0.08 3.25
CA VAL A 56 -10.81 -0.11 4.63
C VAL A 56 -10.17 1.22 5.00
N SER A 57 -10.62 1.84 6.09
CA SER A 57 -10.17 3.19 6.46
C SER A 57 -9.35 3.25 7.75
N ARG A 58 -9.49 2.26 8.65
CA ARG A 58 -8.85 2.25 9.97
C ARG A 58 -8.50 0.84 10.42
N LYS A 59 -7.54 0.75 11.36
CA LYS A 59 -7.04 -0.52 11.90
C LYS A 59 -8.09 -1.28 12.73
N SER A 60 -9.00 -0.58 13.40
CA SER A 60 -10.13 -1.19 14.11
C SER A 60 -11.02 -2.02 13.19
N ASP A 61 -11.09 -1.63 11.93
CA ASP A 61 -11.99 -2.24 10.95
C ASP A 61 -11.37 -3.55 10.44
N LEU A 62 -10.03 -3.64 10.38
CA LEU A 62 -9.30 -4.75 9.76
C LEU A 62 -9.63 -6.15 10.30
N SER A 63 -10.00 -6.30 11.58
CA SER A 63 -10.35 -7.62 12.14
C SER A 63 -11.68 -8.18 11.61
N SER A 64 -12.54 -7.32 11.05
CA SER A 64 -13.79 -7.73 10.39
C SER A 64 -13.68 -7.76 8.86
N GLU A 65 -12.58 -7.25 8.29
CA GLU A 65 -12.38 -7.20 6.84
C GLU A 65 -11.86 -8.52 6.30
N THR A 66 -12.28 -8.86 5.08
CA THR A 66 -11.78 -10.05 4.38
C THR A 66 -10.43 -9.72 3.73
N GLU A 67 -9.36 -10.34 4.20
CA GLU A 67 -8.02 -10.23 3.58
C GLU A 67 -7.97 -10.94 2.22
N ILE A 68 -7.30 -10.33 1.26
CA ILE A 68 -6.99 -10.90 -0.06
C ILE A 68 -5.52 -11.31 -0.02
N THR A 69 -5.26 -12.54 0.41
CA THR A 69 -3.92 -12.99 0.81
C THR A 69 -2.90 -13.06 -0.32
N ASP A 70 -3.36 -13.13 -1.56
CA ASP A 70 -2.57 -13.36 -2.77
C ASP A 70 -2.58 -12.16 -3.74
N ILE A 71 -3.02 -10.98 -3.28
CA ILE A 71 -3.01 -9.76 -4.11
C ILE A 71 -1.62 -9.13 -4.24
N ILE A 72 -0.67 -9.52 -3.37
CA ILE A 72 0.73 -9.10 -3.44
C ILE A 72 1.51 -10.24 -4.09
N ASP A 73 2.32 -9.93 -5.10
CA ASP A 73 3.19 -10.92 -5.76
C ASP A 73 4.18 -11.49 -4.74
N ALA A 74 4.06 -12.78 -4.43
CA ALA A 74 4.92 -13.47 -3.48
C ALA A 74 6.37 -13.62 -3.99
N ASP A 75 6.57 -13.65 -5.31
CA ASP A 75 7.89 -13.71 -5.95
C ASP A 75 8.56 -12.32 -6.05
N TYR A 76 7.80 -11.26 -5.71
CA TYR A 76 8.29 -9.89 -5.63
C TYR A 76 7.86 -9.25 -4.30
N PRO A 77 8.50 -9.64 -3.18
CA PRO A 77 8.16 -9.11 -1.88
C PRO A 77 8.35 -7.57 -1.84
N PRO A 78 7.54 -6.83 -1.08
CA PRO A 78 7.67 -5.39 -0.95
C PRO A 78 9.10 -4.99 -0.55
N THR A 79 9.68 -4.04 -1.29
CA THR A 79 11.03 -3.54 -1.03
C THR A 79 11.02 -2.07 -0.63
N ILE A 80 11.92 -1.70 0.27
CA ILE A 80 12.15 -0.31 0.65
C ILE A 80 13.29 0.21 -0.23
N THR A 81 13.04 1.32 -0.92
CA THR A 81 13.95 1.94 -1.87
C THR A 81 14.01 3.46 -1.65
N GLY A 82 14.82 4.14 -2.46
CA GLY A 82 15.07 5.58 -2.36
C GLY A 82 16.25 5.90 -1.44
N VAL A 83 16.89 7.04 -1.70
CA VAL A 83 18.10 7.48 -0.96
C VAL A 83 17.82 7.66 0.54
N ASN A 84 16.58 7.99 0.89
CA ASN A 84 16.14 8.20 2.27
C ASN A 84 15.32 7.03 2.82
N SER A 85 15.25 5.89 2.12
CA SER A 85 14.37 4.77 2.48
C SER A 85 12.92 5.21 2.72
N ASP A 86 12.42 6.07 1.83
CA ASP A 86 11.09 6.72 1.89
C ASP A 86 10.10 6.15 0.87
N THR A 87 10.53 5.18 0.05
CA THR A 87 9.74 4.63 -1.04
C THR A 87 9.54 3.13 -0.83
N VAL A 88 8.30 2.65 -0.95
CA VAL A 88 8.00 1.21 -0.97
C VAL A 88 7.61 0.81 -2.38
N THR A 89 8.28 -0.19 -2.90
CA THR A 89 7.99 -0.77 -4.20
C THR A 89 7.25 -2.08 -4.01
N VAL A 90 6.11 -2.25 -4.68
CA VAL A 90 5.26 -3.43 -4.60
C VAL A 90 4.75 -3.83 -5.98
N ARG A 91 4.55 -5.12 -6.17
CA ARG A 91 3.87 -5.66 -7.35
C ARG A 91 2.60 -6.36 -6.92
N PHE A 92 1.54 -6.14 -7.68
CA PHE A 92 0.26 -6.77 -7.43
C PHE A 92 0.09 -8.01 -8.31
N PHE A 93 -0.58 -8.99 -7.77
CA PHE A 93 -0.93 -10.25 -8.42
C PHE A 93 -2.46 -10.35 -8.50
N TYR A 94 -2.97 -10.99 -9.56
CA TYR A 94 -4.40 -11.21 -9.70
C TYR A 94 -4.85 -12.29 -8.72
N PRO A 95 -5.77 -12.01 -7.78
CA PRO A 95 -6.17 -13.00 -6.79
C PRO A 95 -6.75 -14.27 -7.43
N THR A 96 -6.29 -15.42 -6.96
CA THR A 96 -6.72 -16.75 -7.43
C THR A 96 -8.16 -17.06 -7.05
N VAL A 97 -8.63 -16.50 -5.93
CA VAL A 97 -10.01 -16.64 -5.44
C VAL A 97 -10.95 -15.76 -6.28
N GLN A 98 -11.87 -16.40 -7.00
CA GLN A 98 -12.78 -15.75 -7.95
C GLN A 98 -13.74 -14.72 -7.30
N ASP A 99 -14.05 -14.85 -6.01
CA ASP A 99 -14.96 -13.94 -5.28
C ASP A 99 -14.43 -12.51 -5.14
N PHE A 100 -13.15 -12.28 -5.47
CA PHE A 100 -12.54 -10.95 -5.51
C PHE A 100 -12.62 -10.29 -6.89
N LYS A 101 -13.04 -11.02 -7.93
CA LYS A 101 -13.23 -10.46 -9.27
C LYS A 101 -14.30 -9.36 -9.28
N GLY A 102 -14.01 -8.25 -9.94
CA GLY A 102 -14.89 -7.08 -10.00
C GLY A 102 -14.96 -6.27 -8.69
N GLN A 103 -14.22 -6.68 -7.65
CA GLN A 103 -14.22 -6.00 -6.36
C GLN A 103 -13.19 -4.88 -6.31
N LYS A 104 -13.43 -3.91 -5.43
CA LYS A 104 -12.41 -2.96 -4.99
C LYS A 104 -11.58 -3.57 -3.87
N ALA A 105 -10.31 -3.23 -3.82
CA ALA A 105 -9.40 -3.62 -2.75
C ALA A 105 -8.75 -2.37 -2.13
N THR A 106 -8.47 -2.47 -0.84
CA THR A 106 -7.63 -1.52 -0.12
C THR A 106 -6.29 -2.17 0.17
N ILE A 107 -5.21 -1.56 -0.29
CA ILE A 107 -3.84 -1.96 0.04
C ILE A 107 -3.40 -1.22 1.29
N VAL A 108 -2.94 -1.97 2.29
CA VAL A 108 -2.50 -1.46 3.57
C VAL A 108 -0.99 -1.64 3.68
N PHE A 109 -0.29 -0.54 3.85
CA PHE A 109 1.15 -0.51 4.12
C PHE A 109 1.36 -0.34 5.62
N GLU A 110 1.88 -1.36 6.28
CA GLU A 110 2.30 -1.31 7.68
C GLU A 110 3.80 -1.06 7.73
N LEU A 111 4.17 0.20 7.98
CA LEU A 111 5.54 0.66 8.05
C LEU A 111 6.07 0.55 9.49
N THR A 112 7.27 0.01 9.63
CA THR A 112 8.09 0.14 10.84
C THR A 112 9.19 1.15 10.55
N LEU A 113 9.35 2.12 11.44
CA LEU A 113 10.33 3.19 11.30
C LEU A 113 11.59 2.91 12.13
N SER A 114 12.68 3.62 11.84
CA SER A 114 13.97 3.49 12.55
C SER A 114 13.91 3.81 14.05
N ASN A 115 12.90 4.56 14.49
CA ASN A 115 12.62 4.82 15.91
C ASN A 115 11.63 3.79 16.52
N ALA A 116 11.39 2.67 15.86
CA ALA A 116 10.42 1.62 16.21
C ALA A 116 8.94 2.04 16.18
N ALA A 117 8.60 3.26 15.77
CA ALA A 117 7.21 3.65 15.56
C ALA A 117 6.60 2.86 14.40
N LYS A 118 5.32 2.50 14.54
CA LYS A 118 4.54 1.83 13.50
C LYS A 118 3.53 2.81 12.90
N LYS A 119 3.44 2.83 11.57
CA LYS A 119 2.48 3.66 10.81
C LYS A 119 1.75 2.77 9.82
N SER A 120 0.47 3.05 9.60
CA SER A 120 -0.34 2.35 8.59
C SER A 120 -0.86 3.35 7.56
N PHE A 121 -0.74 3.02 6.28
CA PHE A 121 -1.28 3.79 5.17
C PHE A 121 -2.24 2.93 4.35
N TYR A 122 -3.35 3.53 3.91
CA TYR A 122 -4.45 2.83 3.24
C TYR A 122 -4.64 3.40 1.84
N PHE A 123 -4.32 2.60 0.83
CA PHE A 123 -4.50 2.94 -0.57
C PHE A 123 -5.74 2.22 -1.12
N LYS A 124 -6.82 2.99 -1.34
CA LYS A 124 -8.17 2.47 -1.64
C LYS A 124 -8.50 2.38 -3.13
N TYR A 125 -7.52 2.68 -3.98
CA TYR A 125 -7.70 2.83 -5.43
C TYR A 125 -7.17 1.62 -6.19
N VAL A 126 -7.54 0.42 -5.74
CA VAL A 126 -7.23 -0.84 -6.45
C VAL A 126 -8.53 -1.51 -6.87
N ARG A 127 -8.64 -1.85 -8.16
CA ARG A 127 -9.78 -2.57 -8.72
C ARG A 127 -9.29 -3.89 -9.31
N ILE A 128 -9.94 -4.99 -8.95
CA ILE A 128 -9.68 -6.32 -9.51
C ILE A 128 -10.72 -6.54 -10.62
N GLN A 129 -10.27 -6.79 -11.85
CA GLN A 129 -11.15 -6.92 -13.04
C GLN A 129 -11.19 -8.33 -13.62
#